data_AF-A0A067P922-F1
#
_entry.id   AF-A0A067P922-F1
#
_cell.length_a   1.000
_cell.length_b   1.000
_cell.length_c   1.000
_cell.angle_alpha   90.00
_cell.angle_beta   90.00
_cell.angle_gamma   90.00
#
_symmetry.space_group_name_H-M   'P 1'
#
loop_
_entity.id
_entity.type
_entity.pdbx_description
1 polymer ?
#
loop_
_entity_poly.entity_id
_entity_poly.type
_entity_poly.pdbx_seq_one_letter_code
_entity_poly.pdbx_strand_id
1 'polypeptide(L)'
;MHNEQLIVWMCGIILSRATFFGSEAVSAVKDFIIATFPSLASMPEILFYDNNCKLRLHLLAIRDKYFSNTGLPVDVFHFDAKHSGTDTSCQQHCNPVAFPDLVKDNKW
;
A
#
# COMPACT_ATOMS: atom_id res chain seq x y z
N MET A 1 -6.51 -21.19 8.48
CA MET A 1 -6.54 -20.55 7.15
C MET A 1 -5.25 -19.75 7.02
N HIS A 2 -4.55 -19.85 5.88
CA HIS A 2 -3.37 -19.05 5.58
C HIS A 2 -3.58 -18.34 4.24
N ASN A 3 -2.94 -17.18 4.06
CA ASN A 3 -2.88 -16.46 2.80
C ASN A 3 -1.42 -16.29 2.38
N GLU A 4 -1.16 -16.36 1.08
CA GLU A 4 0.14 -16.04 0.51
C GLU A 4 0.12 -14.60 0.02
N GLN A 5 0.99 -13.77 0.57
CA GLN A 5 1.20 -12.41 0.11
C GLN A 5 2.39 -12.36 -0.83
N LEU A 6 2.22 -11.62 -1.92
CA LEU A 6 3.23 -11.44 -2.97
C LEU A 6 3.51 -9.95 -3.13
N ILE A 7 4.78 -9.60 -3.28
CA ILE A 7 5.18 -8.29 -3.80
C ILE A 7 5.59 -8.50 -5.25
N VAL A 8 4.92 -7.78 -6.15
CA VAL A 8 5.06 -7.96 -7.59
C VAL A 8 5.38 -6.60 -8.20
N TRP A 9 6.39 -6.54 -9.06
CA TRP A 9 6.60 -5.36 -9.89
C TRP A 9 5.45 -5.17 -10.88
N MET A 10 5.27 -3.94 -11.37
CA MET A 10 4.26 -3.63 -12.38
C MET A 10 4.45 -4.42 -13.69
N CYS A 11 5.66 -4.94 -13.96
CA CYS A 11 5.94 -5.83 -15.09
C CYS A 11 5.55 -7.31 -14.84
N GLY A 12 4.97 -7.64 -13.68
CA GLY A 12 4.53 -8.99 -13.32
C GLY A 12 5.60 -9.87 -12.67
N ILE A 13 6.81 -9.36 -12.45
CA ILE A 13 7.87 -10.11 -11.77
C ILE A 13 7.60 -10.14 -10.27
N ILE A 14 7.51 -11.35 -9.71
CA ILE A 14 7.38 -11.56 -8.26
C ILE A 14 8.75 -11.32 -7.62
N LEU A 15 8.82 -10.35 -6.71
CA LEU A 15 10.03 -10.01 -5.97
C LEU A 15 10.15 -10.81 -4.68
N SER A 16 9.05 -10.98 -3.97
CA SER A 16 9.03 -11.68 -2.71
C SER A 16 7.68 -12.32 -2.44
N ARG A 17 7.68 -13.28 -1.53
CA ARG A 17 6.52 -14.05 -1.12
C ARG A 17 6.60 -14.31 0.38
N ALA A 18 5.49 -14.16 1.09
CA ALA A 18 5.36 -14.54 2.49
C ALA A 18 4.03 -15.24 2.76
N THR A 19 4.09 -16.29 3.59
CA THR A 19 2.89 -16.97 4.10
C THR A 19 2.43 -16.28 5.39
N PHE A 20 1.20 -15.79 5.41
CA PHE A 20 0.56 -15.22 6.58
C PHE A 20 -0.43 -16.22 7.17
N PHE A 21 -0.26 -16.53 8.45
CA PHE A 21 -1.08 -17.50 9.17
C PHE A 21 -2.15 -16.78 10.01
N GLY A 22 -3.41 -17.19 9.87
CA GLY A 22 -4.52 -16.71 10.71
C GLY A 22 -5.11 -15.36 10.29
N SER A 23 -4.29 -14.35 10.06
CA SER A 23 -4.77 -13.03 9.61
C SER A 23 -3.67 -12.21 8.95
N GLU A 24 -4.06 -11.37 7.99
CA GLU A 24 -3.22 -10.33 7.43
C GLU A 24 -3.15 -9.11 8.35
N ALA A 25 -2.33 -9.21 9.39
CA ALA A 25 -2.08 -8.10 10.28
C ALA A 25 -1.29 -7.01 9.53
N VAL A 26 -1.73 -5.76 9.66
CA VAL A 26 -1.10 -4.60 9.01
C VAL A 26 0.37 -4.43 9.43
N SER A 27 0.70 -4.76 10.67
CA SER A 27 2.08 -4.77 11.14
C SER A 27 2.94 -5.83 10.44
N ALA A 28 2.38 -7.02 10.18
CA ALA A 28 3.07 -8.07 9.45
C ALA A 28 3.29 -7.69 7.98
N VAL A 29 2.33 -6.99 7.36
CA VAL A 29 2.50 -6.42 6.01
C VAL A 29 3.65 -5.41 5.99
N LYS A 30 3.70 -4.50 6.97
CA LYS A 30 4.82 -3.54 7.11
C LYS A 30 6.17 -4.27 7.19
N ASP A 31 6.28 -5.26 8.07
CA ASP A 31 7.51 -6.02 8.27
C ASP A 31 7.92 -6.78 7.00
N PHE A 32 6.94 -7.33 6.28
CA PHE A 32 7.18 -8.02 5.01
C PHE A 32 7.70 -7.06 3.91
N ILE A 33 7.15 -5.84 3.84
CA ILE A 33 7.62 -4.82 2.90
C ILE A 33 9.07 -4.40 3.23
N ILE A 34 9.38 -4.16 4.51
CA ILE A 34 10.74 -3.79 4.95
C ILE A 34 11.72 -4.94 4.71
N ALA A 35 11.32 -6.19 4.92
CA ALA A 35 12.15 -7.34 4.63
C ALA A 35 12.48 -7.47 3.13
N THR A 36 11.55 -7.05 2.26
CA THR A 36 11.73 -7.06 0.80
C THR A 36 12.58 -5.88 0.32
N PHE A 37 12.35 -4.70 0.90
CA PHE A 37 13.08 -3.47 0.60
C PHE A 37 13.75 -3.00 1.90
N PRO A 38 14.98 -3.44 2.22
CA PRO A 38 15.62 -3.16 3.51
C PRO A 38 16.28 -1.79 3.61
N SER A 39 16.35 -1.04 2.50
CA SER A 39 16.87 0.33 2.48
C SER A 39 15.87 1.32 1.86
N LEU A 40 15.96 2.59 2.25
CA LEU A 40 15.16 3.66 1.62
C LEU A 40 15.40 3.76 0.10
N ALA A 41 16.60 3.42 -0.37
CA ALA A 41 16.94 3.44 -1.79
C ALA A 41 16.31 2.28 -2.57
N SER A 42 15.97 1.18 -1.91
CA SER A 42 15.27 0.04 -2.52
C SER A 42 13.75 0.18 -2.49
N MET A 43 13.24 1.07 -1.64
CA MET A 43 11.81 1.25 -1.44
C MET A 43 11.18 1.91 -2.68
N PRO A 44 10.08 1.39 -3.23
CA PRO A 44 9.42 2.03 -4.36
C PRO A 44 8.79 3.35 -3.96
N GLU A 45 8.70 4.27 -4.93
CA GLU A 45 8.02 5.55 -4.76
C GLU A 45 6.50 5.38 -4.63
N ILE A 46 5.92 4.35 -5.26
CA ILE A 46 4.51 3.98 -5.16
C ILE A 46 4.38 2.50 -4.82
N LEU A 47 3.59 2.18 -3.79
CA LEU A 47 3.28 0.81 -3.40
C LEU A 47 1.77 0.63 -3.30
N PHE A 48 1.22 -0.21 -4.19
CA PHE A 48 -0.18 -0.61 -4.16
C PHE A 48 -0.39 -1.78 -3.19
N TYR A 49 -1.42 -1.64 -2.37
CA TYR A 49 -1.93 -2.67 -1.48
C TYR A 49 -3.39 -2.36 -1.21
N ASP A 50 -4.25 -3.37 -1.31
CA ASP A 50 -5.71 -3.19 -1.24
C ASP A 50 -6.12 -2.50 0.05
N ASN A 51 -5.49 -2.82 1.18
CA ASN A 51 -5.80 -2.27 2.49
C ASN A 51 -4.80 -1.19 2.94
N ASN A 52 -4.32 -0.39 1.99
CA ASN A 52 -3.43 0.74 2.25
C ASN A 52 -4.05 1.79 3.19
N CYS A 53 -5.38 1.96 3.21
CA CYS A 53 -6.02 2.90 4.13
C CYS A 53 -5.65 2.56 5.60
N LYS A 54 -5.66 1.28 5.98
CA LYS A 54 -5.28 0.85 7.34
C LYS A 54 -3.77 0.84 7.55
N LEU A 55 -2.99 0.48 6.53
CA LEU A 55 -1.53 0.57 6.60
C LEU A 55 -1.08 2.00 6.87
N ARG A 56 -1.64 2.97 6.16
CA ARG A 56 -1.34 4.39 6.36
C ARG A 56 -1.66 4.85 7.77
N LEU A 57 -2.84 4.53 8.29
CA LEU A 57 -3.23 4.87 9.67
C LEU A 57 -2.28 4.26 10.70
N HIS A 58 -1.89 2.99 10.50
CA HIS A 58 -0.91 2.33 11.36
C HIS A 58 0.45 3.05 11.34
N LEU A 59 0.96 3.40 10.15
CA LEU A 59 2.23 4.11 9.99
C LEU A 59 2.21 5.51 10.64
N LEU A 60 1.10 6.24 10.50
CA LEU A 60 0.91 7.54 11.15
C LEU A 60 0.89 7.41 12.69
N ALA A 61 0.17 6.41 13.22
CA ALA A 61 0.08 6.18 14.65
C ALA A 61 1.45 5.89 15.30
N ILE A 62 2.32 5.16 14.60
CA ILE A 62 3.67 4.84 15.08
C ILE A 62 4.72 5.87 14.66
N ARG A 63 4.34 6.94 13.93
CA ARG A 63 5.23 7.97 13.38
C ARG A 63 6.39 7.39 12.56
N ASP A 64 6.05 6.44 11.71
CA ASP A 64 7.02 5.77 10.85
C ASP A 64 7.70 6.76 9.88
N LYS A 65 9.02 6.64 9.72
CA LYS A 65 9.81 7.45 8.78
C LYS A 65 10.29 6.66 7.56
N TYR A 66 10.18 5.34 7.59
CA TYR A 66 10.66 4.47 6.53
C TYR A 66 9.88 4.64 5.24
N PHE A 67 8.56 4.84 5.37
CA PHE A 67 7.63 5.04 4.25
C PHE A 67 7.44 6.53 3.88
N SER A 68 8.29 7.44 4.37
CA SER A 68 8.05 8.89 4.19
C SER A 68 8.05 9.33 2.73
N ASN A 69 8.78 8.61 1.88
CA ASN A 69 8.95 8.91 0.47
C ASN A 69 8.14 7.97 -0.44
N THR A 70 7.24 7.16 0.15
CA THR A 70 6.42 6.20 -0.59
C THR A 70 4.96 6.60 -0.53
N GLY A 71 4.36 6.77 -1.70
CA GLY A 71 2.92 6.87 -1.87
C GLY A 71 2.24 5.52 -1.68
N LEU A 72 1.12 5.53 -0.94
CA LEU A 72 0.34 4.34 -0.59
C LEU A 72 -1.10 4.46 -1.12
N PRO A 73 -1.30 4.51 -2.45
CA PRO A 73 -2.64 4.50 -3.04
C PRO A 73 -3.33 3.14 -2.80
N VAL A 74 -4.64 3.17 -2.60
CA VAL A 74 -5.46 1.95 -2.75
C VAL A 74 -5.79 1.74 -4.22
N ASP A 75 -6.14 0.53 -4.63
CA ASP A 75 -6.63 0.31 -5.99
C ASP A 75 -8.02 0.96 -6.20
N VAL A 76 -8.37 1.27 -7.46
CA VAL A 76 -9.63 1.98 -7.77
C VAL A 76 -10.87 1.17 -7.39
N PHE A 77 -10.80 -0.16 -7.46
CA PHE A 77 -11.93 -1.01 -7.06
C PHE A 77 -12.11 -0.98 -5.55
N HIS A 78 -11.03 -0.97 -4.78
CA HIS A 78 -11.08 -0.78 -3.33
C HIS A 78 -11.64 0.60 -2.99
N PHE A 79 -11.19 1.63 -3.70
CA PHE A 79 -11.65 3.00 -3.51
C PHE A 79 -13.15 3.16 -3.81
N ASP A 80 -13.62 2.64 -4.95
CA ASP A 80 -14.99 2.80 -5.41
C ASP A 80 -15.98 1.85 -4.71
N ALA A 81 -15.56 0.62 -4.40
CA ALA A 81 -16.47 -0.43 -3.94
C ALA A 81 -16.45 -0.67 -2.43
N LYS A 82 -15.35 -0.36 -1.72
CA LYS A 82 -15.22 -0.68 -0.28
C LYS A 82 -15.32 0.51 0.65
N HIS A 83 -15.05 1.72 0.17
CA HIS A 83 -15.14 2.92 1.00
C HIS A 83 -16.26 3.82 0.47
N SER A 84 -17.11 4.29 1.37
CA SER A 84 -18.03 5.38 1.04
C SER A 84 -17.24 6.66 0.81
N GLY A 85 -17.78 7.60 0.03
CA GLY A 85 -17.18 8.94 -0.13
C GLY A 85 -17.02 9.73 1.18
N THR A 86 -17.52 9.20 2.31
CA THR A 86 -17.37 9.75 3.65
C THR A 86 -16.17 9.19 4.42
N ASP A 87 -15.44 8.21 3.88
CA ASP A 87 -14.18 7.76 4.46
C ASP A 87 -13.07 8.78 4.15
N THR A 88 -13.02 9.82 4.96
CA THR A 88 -12.10 10.94 4.80
C THR A 88 -10.64 10.52 4.87
N SER A 89 -10.31 9.49 5.65
CA SER A 89 -8.93 9.03 5.78
C SER A 89 -8.42 8.40 4.49
N CYS A 90 -9.23 7.55 3.85
CA CYS A 90 -8.81 6.93 2.60
C CYS A 90 -8.81 7.94 1.44
N GLN A 91 -9.78 8.86 1.41
CA GLN A 91 -9.82 9.97 0.44
C GLN A 91 -8.60 10.89 0.53
N GLN A 92 -8.12 11.20 1.75
CA GLN A 92 -7.02 12.12 1.97
C GLN A 92 -5.64 11.51 1.65
N HIS A 93 -5.44 10.23 1.96
CA HIS A 93 -4.09 9.66 1.95
C HIS A 93 -3.85 8.57 0.92
N CYS A 94 -4.92 7.98 0.38
CA CYS A 94 -4.83 6.79 -0.45
C CYS A 94 -5.57 6.93 -1.79
N ASN A 95 -6.18 8.08 -2.08
CA ASN A 95 -6.83 8.35 -3.36
C ASN A 95 -5.80 8.34 -4.50
N PRO A 96 -5.93 7.45 -5.51
CA PRO A 96 -5.00 7.36 -6.63
C PRO A 96 -4.84 8.66 -7.41
N VAL A 97 -5.89 9.47 -7.51
CA VAL A 97 -5.88 10.77 -8.21
C VAL A 97 -5.00 11.81 -7.48
N ALA A 98 -4.69 11.59 -6.20
CA ALA A 98 -3.79 12.46 -5.44
C ALA A 98 -2.30 12.23 -5.77
N PHE A 99 -1.96 11.22 -6.60
CA PHE A 99 -0.60 10.90 -7.00
C PHE A 99 -0.40 11.29 -8.48
N PRO A 100 0.29 12.42 -8.78
CA PRO A 100 0.39 12.95 -10.14
C PRO A 100 0.96 11.97 -11.16
N ASP A 101 1.93 11.14 -10.75
CA ASP A 101 2.59 10.16 -11.63
C ASP A 101 1.64 9.03 -12.08
N LEU A 102 0.51 8.87 -11.39
CA LEU A 102 -0.52 7.90 -11.73
C LEU A 102 -1.63 8.51 -12.60
N VAL A 103 -1.63 9.82 -12.86
CA VAL A 103 -2.70 10.51 -13.58
C VAL A 103 -2.20 10.98 -14.94
N LYS A 104 -2.91 10.61 -15.99
CA LYS A 104 -2.70 11.06 -17.37
C LYS A 104 -3.98 11.63 -17.94
N ASP A 105 -3.94 12.86 -18.46
CA ASP A 105 -5.10 13.54 -19.07
C ASP A 105 -6.33 13.62 -18.16
N ASN A 106 -6.12 13.91 -16.86
CA ASN A 106 -7.13 13.90 -15.79
C ASN A 106 -7.84 12.54 -15.60
N LYS A 107 -7.21 11.46 -16.05
CA LYS A 107 -7.64 10.10 -15.82
C LYS A 107 -6.54 9.35 -15.10
N TRP A 108 -6.93 8.59 -14.08
CA TRP A 108 -6.09 7.52 -13.57
C TRP A 108 -6.15 6.35 -14.56
#